data_AF-A0A7Z9G6V5-F1
#
_entry.id   AF-A0A7Z9G6V5-F1
#
_cell.length_a   1.000
_cell.length_b   1.000
_cell.length_c   1.000
_cell.angle_alpha   90.00
_cell.angle_beta   90.00
_cell.angle_gamma   90.00
#
_symmetry.space_group_name_H-M   'P 1'
#
loop_
_entity.id
_entity.type
_entity.pdbx_description
1 polymer ?
#
loop_
_entity_poly.entity_id
_entity_poly.type
_entity_poly.pdbx_seq_one_letter_code
_entity_poly.pdbx_strand_id
1 'polypeptide(L)'
;MTLLKDQECIPCRGDTPPLRSAEIAVLLSQLIDWQVVDGHYLTKTLLFDDFASALLRVNQIGALAESQNHHPDLTLAGFSFV
;
A
#
# COMPACT_ATOMS: atom_id res chain seq x y z
N MET A 1 -15.88 9.20 12.44
CA MET A 1 -14.62 9.34 11.68
C MET A 1 -14.47 8.10 10.83
N THR A 2 -14.36 8.25 9.51
CA THR A 2 -14.17 7.15 8.56
C THR A 2 -12.70 6.73 8.58
N LEU A 3 -12.41 5.43 8.68
CA LEU A 3 -11.03 4.93 8.66
C LEU A 3 -10.48 4.97 7.22
N LEU A 4 -9.16 5.09 7.05
CA LEU A 4 -8.53 5.11 5.72
C LEU A 4 -8.94 3.90 4.86
N LYS A 5 -9.03 2.71 5.48
CA LYS A 5 -9.42 1.46 4.80
C LYS A 5 -10.85 1.44 4.24
N ASP A 6 -11.71 2.34 4.73
CA ASP A 6 -13.13 2.40 4.34
C ASP A 6 -13.36 3.46 3.23
N GLN A 7 -12.29 4.09 2.73
CA GLN A 7 -12.35 5.07 1.65
C GLN A 7 -12.19 4.39 0.30
N GLU A 8 -12.92 4.89 -0.70
CA GLU A 8 -12.78 4.45 -2.08
C GLU A 8 -11.66 5.23 -2.76
N CYS A 9 -10.75 4.52 -3.44
CA CYS A 9 -9.70 5.16 -4.20
C CYS A 9 -10.29 5.68 -5.52
N ILE A 10 -10.56 6.98 -5.58
CA ILE A 10 -10.93 7.63 -6.84
C ILE A 10 -9.62 7.91 -7.58
N PRO A 11 -9.46 7.47 -8.84
CA PRO A 11 -8.24 7.71 -9.60
C PRO A 11 -7.84 9.18 -9.52
N CYS A 12 -6.57 9.43 -9.22
CA CYS A 12 -6.04 10.79 -9.15
C CYS A 12 -6.28 11.46 -10.49
N ARG A 13 -7.32 12.31 -10.54
CA ARG A 13 -7.40 13.37 -11.52
C ARG A 13 -6.16 14.21 -11.22
N GLY A 14 -5.24 14.40 -12.17
CA GLY A 14 -3.91 14.98 -11.92
C GLY A 14 -3.90 16.41 -11.34
N ASP A 15 -5.05 16.95 -10.96
CA ASP A 15 -5.29 18.19 -10.22
C ASP A 15 -5.32 18.00 -8.68
N THR A 16 -5.31 16.75 -8.18
CA THR A 16 -5.33 16.50 -6.74
C THR A 16 -3.96 16.80 -6.13
N PRO A 17 -3.84 17.77 -5.19
CA PRO A 17 -2.56 18.10 -4.59
C PRO A 17 -2.05 16.95 -3.71
N PRO A 18 -0.72 16.76 -3.63
CA PRO A 18 -0.14 15.77 -2.74
C PRO A 18 -0.41 16.12 -1.28
N LEU A 19 -0.48 15.09 -0.43
CA LEU A 19 -0.64 15.25 1.01
C LEU A 19 0.56 16.01 1.60
N ARG A 20 0.30 16.93 2.54
CA ARG A 20 1.35 17.61 3.30
C ARG A 20 1.80 16.74 4.47
N SER A 21 2.99 16.99 5.00
CA SER A 21 3.59 16.20 6.09
C SER A 21 2.70 16.03 7.32
N ALA A 22 1.91 17.05 7.68
CA ALA A 22 0.96 16.96 8.78
C ALA A 22 -0.21 16.00 8.50
N GLU A 23 -0.73 15.98 7.27
CA GLU A 23 -1.80 15.09 6.83
C GLU A 23 -1.29 13.65 6.74
N ILE A 24 -0.07 13.48 6.21
CA ILE A 24 0.64 12.20 6.17
C ILE A 24 0.76 11.61 7.58
N ALA A 25 1.22 12.38 8.56
CA ALA A 25 1.41 11.89 9.93
C ALA A 25 0.11 11.36 10.55
N VAL A 26 -1.01 12.05 10.33
CA VAL A 26 -2.33 11.63 10.83
C VAL A 26 -2.79 10.33 10.17
N LEU A 27 -2.66 10.21 8.84
CA LEU A 27 -3.08 9.01 8.12
C LEU A 27 -2.15 7.82 8.39
N LEU A 28 -0.84 8.05 8.47
CA LEU A 28 0.16 7.02 8.77
C LEU A 28 -0.08 6.40 10.15
N SER A 29 -0.57 7.18 11.13
CA SER A 29 -0.90 6.66 12.46
C SER A 29 -2.01 5.59 12.46
N GLN A 30 -2.79 5.48 11.38
CA GLN A 30 -3.82 4.46 11.19
C GLN A 30 -3.28 3.18 10.54
N LEU A 31 -2.01 3.19 10.10
CA LEU A 31 -1.36 2.10 9.38
C LEU A 31 -0.33 1.43 10.29
N ILE A 32 -0.31 0.10 10.29
CA ILE A 32 0.62 -0.70 11.11
C ILE A 32 1.79 -1.14 10.24
N ASP A 33 3.02 -0.85 10.68
CA ASP A 33 4.30 -1.20 10.04
C ASP A 33 4.48 -0.67 8.61
N TRP A 34 3.83 0.45 8.28
CA TRP A 34 4.07 1.17 7.05
C TRP A 34 5.06 2.32 7.30
N GLN A 35 5.90 2.59 6.31
CA GLN A 35 6.85 3.70 6.34
C GLN A 35 6.60 4.63 5.17
N VAL A 36 6.78 5.94 5.39
CA VAL A 36 6.77 6.94 4.33
C VAL A 36 8.20 7.23 3.92
N VAL A 37 8.51 7.09 2.63
CA VAL A 37 9.83 7.40 2.07
C VAL A 37 9.75 8.74 1.36
N ASP A 38 10.62 9.68 1.77
CA ASP A 38 10.77 11.04 1.21
C ASP A 38 9.46 11.86 1.12
N GLY A 39 8.45 11.52 1.91
CA GLY A 39 7.13 12.15 1.83
C GLY A 39 6.36 11.85 0.55
N HIS A 40 6.81 10.86 -0.23
CA HIS A 40 6.33 10.60 -1.59
C HIS A 40 5.55 9.28 -1.71
N TYR A 41 6.04 8.20 -1.12
CA TYR A 41 5.41 6.88 -1.22
C TYR A 41 5.47 6.11 0.09
N LEU A 42 4.57 5.12 0.20
CA LEU A 42 4.54 4.17 1.31
C LEU A 42 5.29 2.89 0.94
N THR A 43 6.02 2.33 1.90
CA THR A 43 6.64 1.00 1.77
C THR A 43 6.34 0.15 2.99
N LYS A 44 6.23 -1.16 2.76
CA LYS A 44 6.08 -2.18 3.80
C LYS A 44 6.65 -3.49 3.29
N THR A 45 7.32 -4.20 4.19
CA THR A 45 7.77 -5.59 3.97
C THR A 45 6.88 -6.53 4.78
N LEU A 46 6.43 -7.60 4.13
CA LEU A 46 5.67 -8.71 4.65
C LEU A 46 6.54 -9.98 4.55
N LEU A 47 6.56 -10.76 5.62
CA LEU A 47 7.28 -12.03 5.68
C LEU A 47 6.29 -13.18 5.71
N PHE A 48 6.63 -14.26 5.00
CA PHE A 48 5.83 -15.48 4.91
C PHE A 48 6.73 -16.70 5.14
N ASP A 49 6.14 -17.76 5.69
CA ASP A 49 6.86 -19.01 5.99
C ASP A 49 7.28 -19.75 4.71
N ASP A 50 6.56 -19.55 3.60
CA ASP A 50 6.82 -20.18 2.32
C ASP A 50 6.42 -19.31 1.12
N PHE A 51 6.96 -19.65 -0.05
CA PHE A 51 6.77 -18.90 -1.29
C PHE A 51 5.33 -18.99 -1.82
N ALA A 52 4.61 -20.09 -1.61
CA ALA A 52 3.25 -20.24 -2.10
C ALA A 52 2.29 -19.32 -1.33
N SER A 53 2.46 -19.20 -0.02
CA SER A 53 1.74 -18.26 0.84
C SER A 53 2.02 -16.80 0.43
N ALA A 54 3.28 -16.46 0.14
CA ALA A 54 3.65 -15.14 -0.36
C ALA A 54 3.01 -14.83 -1.72
N LEU A 55 3.08 -15.78 -2.67
CA LEU A 55 2.48 -15.63 -4.01
C LEU A 55 0.96 -15.47 -3.95
N LEU A 56 0.28 -16.21 -3.07
CA LEU A 56 -1.16 -16.04 -2.84
C LEU A 56 -1.47 -14.61 -2.41
N ARG A 57 -0.68 -14.04 -1.50
CA ARG A 57 -0.87 -12.66 -1.05
C ARG A 57 -0.64 -11.65 -2.18
N VAL A 58 0.42 -11.83 -2.98
CA VAL A 58 0.70 -10.98 -4.14
C VAL A 58 -0.47 -10.96 -5.12
N ASN A 59 -1.06 -12.13 -5.42
CA ASN A 59 -2.23 -12.22 -6.30
C ASN A 59 -3.46 -11.50 -5.74
N GLN A 60 -3.70 -11.58 -4.43
CA GLN A 60 -4.79 -10.84 -3.78
C GLN A 60 -4.59 -9.32 -3.87
N ILE A 61 -3.35 -8.85 -3.66
CA ILE A 61 -3.02 -7.43 -3.80
C ILE A 61 -3.20 -6.99 -5.25
N GLY A 62 -2.73 -7.79 -6.22
CA GLY A 62 -2.91 -7.52 -7.65
C GLY A 62 -4.39 -7.41 -8.05
N ALA A 63 -5.23 -8.33 -7.60
CA ALA A 63 -6.67 -8.27 -7.87
C ALA A 63 -7.32 -7.01 -7.29
N LEU A 64 -6.92 -6.60 -6.08
CA LEU A 64 -7.38 -5.34 -5.48
C LEU A 64 -6.90 -4.12 -6.29
N ALA A 65 -5.63 -4.10 -6.68
CA ALA A 65 -5.03 -3.04 -7.47
C ALA A 65 -5.77 -2.82 -8.80
N GLU A 66 -6.11 -3.90 -9.51
CA GLU A 66 -6.93 -3.84 -10.73
C GLU A 66 -8.33 -3.29 -10.46
N SER A 67 -9.00 -3.75 -9.39
CA SER A 67 -10.34 -3.26 -9.03
C SER A 67 -10.36 -1.77 -8.67
N GLN A 68 -9.25 -1.25 -8.12
CA GLN A 68 -9.09 0.15 -7.73
C GLN A 68 -8.44 1.00 -8.82
N ASN A 69 -7.96 0.38 -9.91
CA ASN A 69 -7.16 1.02 -10.95
C ASN A 69 -5.98 1.84 -10.37
N HIS A 70 -5.27 1.24 -9.40
CA HIS A 70 -4.13 1.86 -8.70
C HIS A 70 -3.09 0.79 -8.37
N HIS A 71 -1.96 0.82 -9.08
CA HIS A 71 -0.98 -0.26 -9.06
C HIS A 71 0.18 0.03 -8.11
N PRO A 72 0.47 -0.86 -7.14
CA PRO A 72 1.69 -0.79 -6.34
C PRO A 72 2.88 -1.42 -7.07
N ASP A 73 4.08 -1.02 -6.69
CA ASP A 73 5.29 -1.79 -6.99
C ASP A 73 5.37 -3.00 -6.05
N LEU A 74 5.28 -4.21 -6.62
CA LEU A 74 5.35 -5.47 -5.86
C LEU A 74 6.62 -6.22 -6.20
N THR A 75 7.38 -6.61 -5.19
CA THR A 75 8.54 -7.48 -5.33
C THR A 75 8.31 -8.76 -4.56
N LEU A 76 8.32 -9.90 -5.25
CA LEU A 76 8.31 -11.23 -4.64
C LEU A 76 9.69 -11.86 -4.87
N ALA A 77 10.49 -12.01 -3.82
CA ALA A 77 11.87 -12.47 -3.95
C ALA A 77 12.34 -13.32 -2.75
N GLY A 78 13.23 -14.28 -3.03
CA GLY A 78 13.87 -15.13 -2.02
C GLY A 78 12.93 -16.10 -1.31
N PHE A 79 13.44 -16.76 -0.26
CA PHE A 79 12.65 -17.63 0.62
C PHE A 79 11.80 -16.85 1.63
N SER A 80 11.93 -15.51 1.70
CA SER A 80 11.20 -14.67 2.67
C SER A 80 11.21 -13.17 2.34
N PHE A 81 10.56 -12.66 1.28
CA PHE A 81 10.15 -11.23 1.20
C PHE A 81 8.94 -11.02 0.26
N VAL A 82 7.96 -10.25 0.72
CA VAL A 82 7.01 -9.43 -0.08
C VAL A 82 7.08 -8.00 0.42
#